data_AF-A0A350VVA9-F1
#
_entry.id   AF-A0A350VVA9-F1
#
_cell.length_a   1.000
_cell.length_b   1.000
_cell.length_c   1.000
_cell.angle_alpha   90.00
_cell.angle_beta   90.00
_cell.angle_gamma   90.00
#
_symmetry.space_group_name_H-M   'P 1'
#
loop_
_entity.id
_entity.type
_entity.pdbx_description
1 polymer ?
#
loop_
_entity_poly.entity_id
_entity_poly.type
_entity_poly.pdbx_seq_one_letter_code
_entity_poly.pdbx_strand_id
1 'polypeptide(L)'
;MSDWKIEEIYKIESEVNEMAVDIDGLSYLVIFGKHENGGFCAIPQMGVSCELSSHDKFEDTGYNAANLSRVIKSKAKARCIAEAIHLAACAGRQE
;
A
#
# COMPACT_ATOMS: atom_id res chain seq x y z
N MET A 1 -24.73 -22.92 5.43
CA MET A 1 -24.26 -22.10 4.31
C MET A 1 -24.15 -20.68 4.81
N SER A 2 -23.06 -19.98 4.55
CA SER A 2 -22.94 -18.56 4.91
C SER A 2 -23.69 -17.74 3.87
N ASP A 3 -24.63 -16.90 4.32
CA ASP A 3 -25.35 -15.94 3.48
C ASP A 3 -24.44 -14.71 3.26
N TRP A 4 -24.29 -14.25 2.01
CA TRP A 4 -23.43 -13.12 1.66
C TRP A 4 -24.13 -12.21 0.64
N LYS A 5 -23.89 -10.89 0.75
CA LYS A 5 -24.35 -9.89 -0.22
C LYS A 5 -23.25 -8.88 -0.49
N ILE A 6 -23.18 -8.36 -1.71
CA ILE A 6 -22.37 -7.18 -2.03
C ILE A 6 -23.19 -5.96 -1.63
N GLU A 7 -22.61 -5.08 -0.81
CA GLU A 7 -23.30 -3.89 -0.34
C GLU A 7 -23.17 -2.73 -1.34
N GLU A 8 -22.01 -2.57 -1.98
CA GLU A 8 -21.75 -1.53 -2.97
C GLU A 8 -20.52 -1.86 -3.84
N ILE A 9 -20.43 -1.26 -5.04
CA ILE A 9 -19.30 -1.41 -5.97
C ILE A 9 -18.86 -0.01 -6.44
N TYR A 10 -17.59 0.33 -6.18
CA TYR A 10 -16.95 1.56 -6.66
C TYR A 10 -16.03 1.25 -7.83
N LYS A 11 -16.04 2.09 -8.88
CA LYS A 11 -15.13 1.99 -10.04
C LYS A 11 -14.11 3.11 -9.98
N ILE A 12 -12.83 2.75 -9.96
CA ILE A 12 -11.72 3.71 -9.86
C ILE A 12 -10.70 3.37 -10.95
N GLU A 13 -10.57 4.24 -11.96
CA GLU A 13 -9.85 3.92 -13.21
C GLU A 13 -8.35 4.26 -13.21
N SER A 14 -7.78 4.90 -12.16
CA SER A 14 -6.35 5.29 -12.19
C SER A 14 -5.61 5.41 -10.85
N GLU A 15 -6.00 4.67 -9.81
CA GLU A 15 -5.45 4.88 -8.46
C GLU A 15 -4.46 3.81 -8.00
N VAL A 16 -4.11 2.83 -8.84
CA VAL A 16 -3.19 1.74 -8.50
C VAL A 16 -1.82 1.98 -9.12
N ASN A 17 -0.80 1.86 -8.29
CA ASN A 17 0.61 2.00 -8.62
C ASN A 17 1.34 0.72 -8.23
N GLU A 18 2.42 0.43 -8.94
CA GLU A 18 3.30 -0.69 -8.67
C GLU A 18 4.75 -0.19 -8.65
N MET A 19 5.53 -0.66 -7.68
CA MET A 19 6.96 -0.37 -7.60
C MET A 19 7.73 -1.57 -7.05
N ALA A 20 9.00 -1.68 -7.43
CA ALA A 20 9.95 -2.56 -6.78
C ALA A 20 10.77 -1.77 -5.75
N VAL A 21 10.88 -2.28 -4.53
CA VAL A 21 11.68 -1.68 -3.44
C VAL A 21 12.77 -2.66 -3.03
N ASP A 22 14.04 -2.26 -3.14
CA ASP A 22 15.16 -3.02 -2.58
C ASP A 22 15.33 -2.68 -1.09
N ILE A 23 15.34 -3.71 -0.25
CA ILE A 23 15.60 -3.58 1.19
C ILE A 23 16.58 -4.70 1.59
N ASP A 24 17.79 -4.29 1.97
CA ASP A 24 18.88 -5.18 2.35
C ASP A 24 19.25 -6.21 1.26
N GLY A 25 19.22 -5.81 -0.01
CA GLY A 25 19.55 -6.67 -1.16
C GLY A 25 18.46 -7.65 -1.56
N LEU A 26 17.25 -7.48 -1.02
CA LEU A 26 16.05 -8.20 -1.41
C LEU A 26 15.06 -7.24 -2.06
N SER A 27 14.61 -7.56 -3.28
CA SER A 27 13.58 -6.78 -3.97
C SER A 27 12.19 -7.25 -3.58
N TYR A 28 11.32 -6.29 -3.25
CA TYR A 28 9.91 -6.51 -2.91
C TYR A 28 9.04 -5.77 -3.91
N LEU A 29 8.11 -6.50 -4.52
CA LEU A 29 7.05 -5.89 -5.31
C LEU A 29 5.98 -5.31 -4.38
N VAL A 30 5.74 -4.01 -4.49
CA VAL A 30 4.72 -3.29 -3.71
C VAL A 30 3.70 -2.74 -4.69
N ILE A 31 2.46 -3.21 -4.57
CA ILE A 31 1.30 -2.67 -5.28
C ILE A 31 0.54 -1.83 -4.27
N PHE A 32 0.24 -0.58 -4.58
CA PHE A 32 -0.46 0.30 -3.67
C PHE A 32 -1.41 1.23 -4.42
N GLY A 33 -2.40 1.74 -3.72
CA GLY A 33 -3.35 2.63 -4.36
C GLY A 33 -4.39 3.18 -3.42
N LYS A 34 -5.33 3.91 -3.99
CA LYS A 34 -6.47 4.45 -3.26
C LYS A 34 -7.74 3.67 -3.54
N HIS A 35 -8.60 3.61 -2.54
CA HIS A 35 -10.00 3.24 -2.65
C HIS A 35 -10.85 4.29 -1.93
N GLU A 36 -12.17 4.18 -2.03
CA GLU A 36 -13.13 5.19 -1.53
C GLU A 36 -12.80 5.67 -0.10
N ASN A 37 -12.50 4.72 0.81
CA ASN A 37 -12.30 5.01 2.22
C ASN A 37 -10.82 5.14 2.66
N GLY A 38 -9.86 5.24 1.74
CA GLY A 38 -8.45 5.27 2.13
C GLY A 38 -7.50 4.74 1.08
N GLY A 39 -6.41 4.14 1.54
CA GLY A 39 -5.38 3.55 0.71
C GLY A 39 -5.15 2.10 1.06
N PHE A 40 -4.52 1.40 0.15
CA PHE A 40 -4.11 0.02 0.39
C PHE A 40 -2.70 -0.22 -0.12
N CYS A 41 -2.07 -1.25 0.40
CA CYS A 41 -0.96 -1.90 -0.30
C CYS A 41 -1.04 -3.43 -0.20
N ALA A 42 -0.43 -4.08 -1.18
CA ALA A 42 -0.17 -5.50 -1.22
C ALA A 42 1.31 -5.76 -1.55
N ILE A 43 1.86 -6.79 -0.92
CA ILE A 43 3.21 -7.31 -1.20
C ILE A 43 3.04 -8.78 -1.57
N PRO A 44 2.80 -9.10 -2.87
CA PRO A 44 2.38 -10.43 -3.29
C PRO A 44 3.35 -11.54 -2.90
N GLN A 45 4.67 -11.31 -3.02
CA GLN A 45 5.70 -12.28 -2.65
C GLN A 45 5.64 -12.69 -1.18
N MET A 46 5.16 -11.81 -0.31
CA MET A 46 4.99 -12.08 1.12
C MET A 46 3.58 -12.60 1.46
N GLY A 47 2.64 -12.56 0.51
CA GLY A 47 1.24 -12.94 0.73
C GLY A 47 0.52 -12.02 1.73
N VAL A 48 0.88 -10.73 1.77
CA VAL A 48 0.32 -9.77 2.73
C VAL A 48 -0.26 -8.53 2.04
N SER A 49 -1.26 -7.94 2.69
CA SER A 49 -1.83 -6.64 2.35
C SER A 49 -2.30 -5.91 3.61
N CYS A 50 -2.45 -4.59 3.54
CA CYS A 50 -3.04 -3.79 4.62
C CYS A 50 -3.61 -2.46 4.13
N GLU A 51 -4.44 -1.86 4.98
CA GLU A 51 -4.96 -0.49 4.84
C GLU A 51 -3.86 0.55 5.13
N LEU A 52 -3.93 1.65 4.38
CA LEU A 52 -3.08 2.83 4.47
C LEU A 52 -3.95 4.08 4.55
N SER A 53 -3.39 5.15 5.11
CA SER A 53 -3.87 6.51 4.85
C SER A 53 -3.45 6.89 3.43
N SER A 54 -4.40 7.35 2.61
CA SER A 54 -4.17 7.81 1.24
C SER A 54 -4.25 9.32 1.05
N HIS A 55 -4.62 10.06 2.11
CA HIS A 55 -4.64 11.51 2.11
C HIS A 55 -3.24 12.06 1.79
N ASP A 56 -3.20 13.18 1.08
CA ASP A 56 -1.97 13.92 0.75
C ASP A 56 -0.84 13.02 0.25
N LYS A 57 -1.18 12.10 -0.66
CA LYS A 57 -0.24 11.18 -1.29
C LYS A 57 0.45 10.24 -0.29
N PHE A 58 -0.31 9.68 0.65
CA PHE A 58 0.16 8.70 1.63
C PHE A 58 1.20 9.28 2.63
N GLU A 59 1.17 10.58 2.92
CA GLU A 59 2.18 11.27 3.73
C GLU A 59 2.25 10.81 5.20
N ASP A 60 1.19 10.21 5.74
CA ASP A 60 1.17 9.63 7.09
C ASP A 60 1.95 8.30 7.13
N THR A 61 3.25 8.41 6.92
CA THR A 61 4.20 7.29 6.94
C THR A 61 4.28 6.63 8.31
N GLY A 62 3.84 7.31 9.39
CA GLY A 62 3.77 6.75 10.73
C GLY A 62 2.64 5.73 10.86
N TYR A 63 1.41 6.15 10.53
CA TYR A 63 0.25 5.27 10.47
C TYR A 63 0.44 4.12 9.48
N ASN A 64 0.94 4.44 8.28
CA ASN A 64 1.19 3.46 7.22
C ASN A 64 2.21 2.40 7.65
N ALA A 65 3.33 2.82 8.24
CA ALA A 65 4.33 1.89 8.78
C ALA A 65 3.77 1.04 9.94
N ALA A 66 2.90 1.60 10.79
CA ALA A 66 2.28 0.84 11.86
C ALA A 66 1.40 -0.30 11.32
N ASN A 67 0.58 -0.05 10.30
CA ASN A 67 -0.25 -1.08 9.66
C ASN A 67 0.60 -2.12 8.91
N LEU A 68 1.58 -1.68 8.12
CA LEU A 68 2.54 -2.56 7.44
C LEU A 68 3.29 -3.47 8.42
N SER A 69 3.71 -2.93 9.57
CA SER A 69 4.46 -3.70 10.57
C SER A 69 3.66 -4.86 11.17
N ARG A 70 2.32 -4.76 11.21
CA ARG A 70 1.44 -5.83 11.69
C ARG A 70 1.42 -7.02 10.75
N VAL A 71 1.50 -6.78 9.44
CA VAL A 71 1.42 -7.84 8.42
C VAL A 71 2.79 -8.38 7.99
N ILE A 72 3.80 -7.50 7.86
CA ILE A 72 5.19 -7.87 7.51
C ILE A 72 5.97 -8.41 8.73
N LYS A 73 5.52 -8.09 9.95
CA LYS A 73 6.19 -8.44 11.21
C LYS A 73 7.63 -7.90 11.33
N SER A 74 7.92 -6.78 10.66
CA SER A 74 9.18 -6.04 10.77
C SER A 74 8.93 -4.53 10.72
N LYS A 75 9.28 -3.84 11.80
CA LYS A 75 9.12 -2.38 11.90
C LYS A 75 10.02 -1.62 10.92
N ALA A 76 11.27 -2.07 10.76
CA ALA A 76 12.23 -1.43 9.87
C ALA A 76 11.78 -1.52 8.41
N LYS A 77 11.45 -2.73 7.93
CA LYS A 77 10.95 -2.92 6.55
C LYS A 77 9.66 -2.17 6.29
N ALA A 78 8.74 -2.19 7.26
CA ALA A 78 7.49 -1.45 7.18
C ALA A 78 7.70 0.07 7.03
N ARG A 79 8.67 0.64 7.75
CA ARG A 79 9.01 2.06 7.61
C ARG A 79 9.56 2.39 6.23
N CYS A 80 10.51 1.60 5.72
CA CYS A 80 11.07 1.78 4.38
C CYS A 80 9.98 1.73 3.29
N ILE A 81 9.06 0.77 3.37
CA ILE A 81 7.97 0.62 2.39
C ILE A 81 6.99 1.79 2.48
N ALA A 82 6.62 2.24 3.68
CA ALA A 82 5.72 3.38 3.85
C ALA A 82 6.30 4.66 3.24
N GLU A 83 7.59 4.93 3.46
CA GLU A 83 8.29 6.08 2.89
C GLU A 83 8.40 5.97 1.36
N ALA A 84 8.71 4.77 0.84
CA ALA A 84 8.76 4.52 -0.60
C ALA A 84 7.41 4.76 -1.29
N ILE A 85 6.30 4.34 -0.66
CA ILE A 85 4.94 4.58 -1.16
C ILE A 85 4.65 6.08 -1.28
N HIS A 86 4.95 6.85 -0.24
CA HIS A 86 4.75 8.30 -0.26
C HIS A 86 5.58 8.97 -1.37
N LEU A 87 6.86 8.60 -1.50
CA LEU A 87 7.73 9.14 -2.55
C LEU A 87 7.23 8.80 -3.96
N ALA A 88 6.83 7.55 -4.19
CA ALA A 88 6.28 7.11 -5.48
C ALA A 88 4.97 7.85 -5.81
N ALA A 89 4.10 8.07 -4.82
CA ALA A 89 2.88 8.85 -4.99
C ALA A 89 3.15 10.34 -5.27
N CYS A 90 4.26 10.88 -4.76
CA CYS A 90 4.72 12.24 -5.05
C CYS A 90 5.32 12.42 -6.44
N ALA A 91 6.00 11.40 -6.97
CA ALA A 91 6.74 11.49 -8.22
C ALA A 91 5.87 11.79 -9.45
N GLY A 92 4.58 11.43 -9.42
CA GLY A 92 3.70 11.55 -10.59
C GLY A 92 4.16 10.66 -11.76
N ARG A 93 3.24 10.30 -12.65
CA ARG A 93 3.62 9.56 -13.87
C ARG A 93 4.56 10.45 -14.71
N GLN A 94 5.77 9.98 -15.00
CA GLN A 94 6.44 10.39 -16.23
C GLN A 94 5.62 9.74 -17.35
N GLU A 95 4.69 10.51 -17.93
CA GLU A 95 4.03 10.16 -19.18
C GLU A 95 5.01 10.26 -20.36
#